data_AF-A0A7C5S4M0-F1
#
_entry.id   AF-A0A7C5S4M0-F1
#
_cell.length_a   1.000
_cell.length_b   1.000
_cell.length_c   1.000
_cell.angle_alpha   90.00
_cell.angle_beta   90.00
_cell.angle_gamma   90.00
#
_symmetry.space_group_name_H-M   'P 1'
#
loop_
_entity.id
_entity.type
_entity.pdbx_description
1 polymer ?
#
loop_
_entity_poly.entity_id
_entity_poly.type
_entity_poly.pdbx_seq_one_letter_code
_entity_poly.pdbx_strand_id
1 'polypeptide(L)' 'LPPEQAEAVTLCLMEDLSYADAAKMSGMTVPALRNHLYRARKALRQALEDSLG' A
#
# COMPACT_ATOMS: atom_id res chain seq x y z
N LEU A 1 7.70 5.06 -3.33
CA LEU A 1 6.60 4.23 -3.87
C LEU A 1 5.81 5.07 -4.88
N PRO A 2 5.19 4.48 -5.91
CA PRO A 2 4.18 5.17 -6.74
C PRO A 2 3.04 5.74 -5.88
N PRO A 3 2.38 6.84 -6.31
CA PRO A 3 1.38 7.55 -5.49
C PRO A 3 0.28 6.64 -4.93
N GLU A 4 -0.32 5.79 -5.75
CA GLU A 4 -1.44 4.92 -5.36
C GLU A 4 -0.98 3.80 -4.40
N GLN A 5 0.29 3.40 -4.50
CA GLN A 5 0.89 2.43 -3.57
C GLN A 5 1.20 3.06 -2.22
N ALA A 6 1.70 4.31 -2.23
CA ALA A 6 1.96 5.06 -1.01
C ALA A 6 0.65 5.34 -0.27
N GLU A 7 -0.37 5.83 -0.96
CA GLU A 7 -1.69 6.09 -0.41
C GLU A 7 -2.30 4.83 0.20
N ALA A 8 -2.29 3.69 -0.52
CA ALA A 8 -2.80 2.43 0.01
C ALA A 8 -2.08 1.99 1.30
N VAL A 9 -0.75 2.18 1.37
CA VAL A 9 0.04 1.89 2.58
C VAL A 9 -0.33 2.81 3.73
N THR A 10 -0.41 4.12 3.50
CA THR A 10 -0.79 5.09 4.54
C THR A 10 -2.16 4.73 5.12
N LEU A 11 -3.16 4.55 4.26
CA LEU A 11 -4.53 4.27 4.72
C LEU A 11 -4.64 2.96 5.50
N CYS A 12 -4.00 1.88 5.04
CA CYS A 12 -4.20 0.55 5.65
C CYS A 12 -3.21 0.23 6.77
N LEU A 13 -1.98 0.75 6.73
CA LEU A 13 -0.91 0.36 7.64
C LEU A 13 -0.53 1.46 8.64
N MET A 14 -0.83 2.72 8.34
CA MET A 14 -0.57 3.85 9.26
C MET A 14 -1.86 4.31 9.93
N GLU A 15 -2.95 4.41 9.17
CA GLU A 15 -4.28 4.82 9.67
C GLU A 15 -5.19 3.65 10.07
N ASP A 16 -4.70 2.41 9.93
CA ASP A 16 -5.38 1.15 10.29
C ASP A 16 -6.81 1.01 9.71
N LEU A 17 -7.06 1.60 8.54
CA LEU A 17 -8.35 1.46 7.86
C LEU A 17 -8.53 0.05 7.31
N SER A 18 -9.78 -0.42 7.35
CA SER A 18 -10.17 -1.63 6.63
C SER A 18 -9.95 -1.44 5.12
N TYR A 19 -9.72 -2.53 4.39
CA TYR A 19 -9.58 -2.42 2.93
C TYR A 19 -10.83 -1.85 2.24
N ALA A 20 -12.01 -2.03 2.81
CA ALA A 20 -13.25 -1.47 2.27
C ALA A 20 -13.27 0.06 2.44
N ASP A 21 -12.92 0.56 3.62
CA ASP A 21 -12.91 1.99 3.91
C ASP A 21 -11.77 2.71 3.17
N ALA A 22 -10.59 2.10 3.14
CA ALA A 22 -9.46 2.62 2.39
C ALA A 22 -9.77 2.69 0.89
N ALA A 23 -10.37 1.65 0.31
CA ALA A 23 -10.78 1.64 -1.10
C ALA A 23 -11.80 2.74 -1.39
N LYS A 24 -12.80 2.92 -0.52
CA LYS A 24 -13.77 4.00 -0.63
C LYS A 24 -13.10 5.38 -0.55
N MET A 25 -12.16 5.58 0.39
CA MET A 25 -11.51 6.88 0.60
C MET A 25 -10.56 7.26 -0.54
N SER A 26 -9.85 6.28 -1.11
CA SER A 26 -8.93 6.51 -2.22
C SER A 26 -9.59 6.43 -3.61
N GLY A 27 -10.91 6.22 -3.69
CA GLY A 27 -11.62 6.01 -4.95
C GLY A 27 -11.22 4.74 -5.72
N MET A 28 -10.60 3.76 -5.06
CA MET A 28 -10.18 2.50 -5.65
C MET A 28 -11.20 1.38 -5.44
N THR A 29 -11.10 0.30 -6.20
CA THR A 29 -11.77 -0.96 -5.83
C THR A 29 -10.93 -1.71 -4.79
N VAL A 30 -11.56 -2.52 -3.94
CA VAL A 30 -10.84 -3.37 -2.97
C VAL A 30 -9.78 -4.27 -3.64
N PRO A 31 -10.03 -4.92 -4.79
CA PRO A 31 -8.99 -5.67 -5.50
C PRO A 31 -7.81 -4.80 -5.97
N ALA A 32 -8.08 -3.59 -6.49
CA ALA A 32 -7.02 -2.67 -6.89
C ALA A 32 -6.16 -2.25 -5.68
N LEU A 33 -6.80 -1.87 -4.57
CA LEU A 33 -6.12 -1.52 -3.31
C LEU A 33 -5.21 -2.66 -2.83
N ARG A 34 -5.70 -3.91 -2.83
CA ARG A 34 -4.91 -5.08 -2.45
C ARG A 34 -3.70 -5.31 -3.36
N ASN A 35 -3.86 -5.07 -4.67
CA ASN A 35 -2.75 -5.15 -5.63
C ASN A 35 -1.70 -4.07 -5.37
N HIS A 36 -2.12 -2.83 -5.09
CA HIS A 36 -1.20 -1.75 -4.73
C HIS A 36 -0.45 -2.08 -3.43
N LEU A 37 -1.13 -2.55 -2.40
CA LEU A 37 -0.51 -3.00 -1.15
C LEU A 37 0.50 -4.13 -1.35
N TYR A 38 0.20 -5.12 -2.20
CA TYR A 38 1.12 -6.21 -2.51
C TYR A 38 2.41 -5.68 -3.16
N ARG A 39 2.27 -4.82 -4.19
CA ARG A 39 3.42 -4.21 -4.88
C ARG A 39 4.21 -3.29 -3.97
N ALA A 40 3.53 -2.51 -3.12
CA ALA A 40 4.15 -1.64 -2.14
C ALA A 40 5.02 -2.44 -1.16
N ARG A 41 4.48 -3.51 -0.56
CA ARG A 41 5.24 -4.40 0.34
C ARG A 41 6.46 -5.02 -0.35
N LYS A 42 6.33 -5.43 -1.61
CA LYS A 42 7.45 -5.97 -2.38
C LYS A 42 8.56 -4.92 -2.56
N ALA A 43 8.20 -3.70 -2.96
CA ALA A 43 9.16 -2.61 -3.16
C ALA A 43 9.82 -2.17 -1.85
N LEU A 44 9.06 -2.08 -0.75
CA LEU A 44 9.60 -1.73 0.57
C LEU A 44 10.57 -2.80 1.09
N ARG A 45 10.23 -4.09 0.91
CA ARG A 45 11.14 -5.19 1.28
C ARG A 45 12.46 -5.11 0.50
N GLN A 46 12.40 -4.92 -0.81
CA GLN A 46 13.60 -4.79 -1.63
C GLN A 46 14.46 -3.61 -1.18
N ALA A 47 13.86 -2.44 -0.96
CA ALA A 47 14.59 -1.26 -0.50
C ALA A 47 15.27 -1.48 0.86
N LEU A 48 14.63 -2.23 1.76
CA LEU A 48 15.22 -2.60 3.04
C LEU A 48 16.40 -3.57 2.85
N GLU A 49 16.25 -4.59 2.01
CA GLU A 49 17.33 -5.53 1.68
C GLU A 49 18.53 -4.81 1.06
N ASP A 50 18.30 -3.89 0.11
CA ASP A 50 19.33 -3.09 -0.54
C ASP A 50 20.04 -2.14 0.43
N SER A 51 19.35 -1.69 1.50
CA SER A 51 19.93 -0.78 2.51
C SER A 51 20.70 -1.53 3.60
N LEU A 52 20.50 -2.84 3.72
CA LEU A 52 21.15 -3.70 4.71
C LEU A 52 22.35 -4.48 4.15
N GLY A 53 22.54 -4.46 2.82
CA GLY A 53 23.70 -5.04 2.12
C GLY A 53 24.81 -4.03 1.89
#